data_AF-A0A930XHQ1-F1
#
_entry.id   AF-A0A930XHQ1-F1
#
_cell.length_a   1.000
_cell.length_b   1.000
_cell.length_c   1.000
_cell.angle_alpha   90.00
_cell.angle_beta   90.00
_cell.angle_gamma   90.00
#
_symmetry.space_group_name_H-M   'P 1'
#
loop_
_entity.id
_entity.type
_entity.pdbx_description
1 polymer ?
#
loop_
_entity_poly.entity_id
_entity_poly.type
_entity_poly.pdbx_seq_one_letter_code
_entity_poly.pdbx_strand_id
1 'polypeptide(L)'
;MTCNSLPNSDGVLLPIQPAILQDTLDELHARYQSLKTGTPANYIPELAKMDPDWFSICIVTVTGEQVDVGDAQQLFTIQSISKVFVYGLALEDHGRERVLSKVGVEPTGDAFNAIVLDERSKRPYNPMVNAGAIATTSLIKGKGPTERLNRMMEMFERYIGHESFIDMPTFMSERTTGHRNRAMAHLMYNFGMIDEKLDEALDLYFQQCSLMVNCHDLAVMAATLANRGKNPLTGVQAVSPGYVRDILSVMYTCGMYNFAGEWAYTVGLPAKSGVSGGLIVVVPNRMGIAVFSPPLDERGNSVRGVQVCEELSQRFGLHLFDCSSQSEAAVSQHSPNAEPQLDQSPNQNSESGGRVGKDHETSSLSGQESQSSPTP
;
A
#
# COMPACT_ATOMS: atom_id res chain seq x y z
N MET A 1 -11.19 -22.32 20.37
CA MET A 1 -10.37 -23.40 19.77
C MET A 1 -9.18 -22.73 19.12
N THR A 2 -7.97 -22.99 19.59
CA THR A 2 -6.73 -22.49 18.96
C THR A 2 -6.51 -23.26 17.68
N CYS A 3 -6.78 -22.64 16.54
CA CYS A 3 -6.51 -23.23 15.22
C CYS A 3 -5.00 -23.11 14.95
N ASN A 4 -4.21 -23.99 15.56
CA ASN A 4 -2.82 -24.17 15.16
C ASN A 4 -2.82 -24.92 13.83
N SER A 5 -2.78 -24.17 12.73
CA SER A 5 -2.47 -24.71 11.42
C SER A 5 -1.02 -25.20 11.40
N LEU A 6 -0.84 -26.52 11.35
CA LEU A 6 0.45 -27.14 11.12
C LEU A 6 0.88 -26.88 9.66
N PRO A 7 2.12 -26.44 9.40
CA PRO A 7 2.62 -26.32 8.04
C PRO A 7 2.84 -27.71 7.42
N ASN A 8 2.46 -27.87 6.14
CA ASN A 8 2.91 -28.98 5.31
C ASN A 8 4.33 -28.71 4.77
N SER A 9 4.99 -29.78 4.30
CA SER A 9 6.40 -29.88 3.89
C SER A 9 6.94 -28.84 2.88
N ASP A 10 6.09 -27.99 2.33
CA ASP A 10 6.43 -27.05 1.25
C ASP A 10 6.48 -25.58 1.69
N GLY A 11 6.32 -25.28 2.99
CA GLY A 11 6.45 -23.91 3.52
C GLY A 11 5.38 -22.92 3.05
N VAL A 12 4.31 -23.41 2.40
CA VAL A 12 3.16 -22.62 1.99
C VAL A 12 2.14 -22.59 3.13
N LEU A 13 1.86 -21.40 3.68
CA LEU A 13 0.71 -21.20 4.57
C LEU A 13 -0.55 -21.68 3.83
N LEU A 14 -1.22 -22.70 4.37
CA LEU A 14 -2.44 -23.24 3.76
C LEU A 14 -3.48 -22.12 3.58
N PRO A 15 -4.21 -22.09 2.45
CA PRO A 15 -5.30 -21.15 2.26
C PRO A 15 -6.31 -21.32 3.40
N ILE A 16 -6.70 -20.20 4.04
CA ILE A 16 -7.73 -20.21 5.07
C ILE A 16 -9.04 -20.56 4.37
N GLN A 17 -9.72 -21.60 4.81
CA GLN A 17 -10.97 -22.03 4.19
C GLN A 17 -12.03 -20.91 4.29
N PRO A 18 -12.80 -20.62 3.23
CA PRO A 18 -13.82 -19.57 3.25
C PRO A 18 -14.84 -19.69 4.39
N ALA A 19 -15.21 -20.91 4.77
CA ALA A 19 -16.11 -21.13 5.91
C ALA A 19 -15.53 -20.64 7.24
N ILE A 20 -14.22 -20.86 7.47
CA ILE A 20 -13.52 -20.37 8.68
C ILE A 20 -13.47 -18.85 8.68
N LEU A 21 -13.24 -18.24 7.51
CA LEU A 21 -13.28 -16.78 7.36
C LEU A 21 -14.68 -16.25 7.68
N GLN A 22 -15.75 -16.84 7.12
CA GLN A 22 -17.12 -16.41 7.36
C GLN A 22 -17.49 -16.49 8.84
N ASP A 23 -17.28 -17.65 9.47
CA ASP A 23 -17.57 -17.85 10.90
C ASP A 23 -16.81 -16.83 11.76
N THR A 24 -15.56 -16.53 11.41
CA THR A 24 -14.76 -15.53 12.11
C THR A 24 -15.32 -14.13 11.92
N LEU A 25 -15.70 -13.74 10.69
CA LEU A 25 -16.28 -12.43 10.43
C LEU A 25 -17.61 -12.24 11.17
N ASP A 26 -18.49 -13.25 11.15
CA ASP A 26 -19.76 -13.23 11.86
C ASP A 26 -19.55 -13.03 13.37
N GLU A 27 -18.57 -13.74 13.95
CA GLU A 27 -18.21 -13.60 15.36
C GLU A 27 -17.68 -12.20 15.69
N LEU A 28 -16.74 -11.67 14.90
CA LEU A 28 -16.14 -10.35 15.11
C LEU A 28 -17.17 -9.23 14.91
N HIS A 29 -18.05 -9.35 13.92
CA HIS A 29 -19.13 -8.41 13.70
C HIS A 29 -20.06 -8.37 14.90
N ALA A 30 -20.58 -9.51 15.34
CA ALA A 30 -21.47 -9.60 16.50
C ALA A 30 -20.81 -9.05 17.78
N ARG A 31 -19.51 -9.34 17.99
CA ARG A 31 -18.76 -8.89 19.15
C ARG A 31 -18.58 -7.37 19.18
N TYR A 32 -18.22 -6.76 18.06
CA TYR A 32 -17.85 -5.34 18.01
C TYR A 32 -19.01 -4.41 17.61
N GLN A 33 -20.15 -4.94 17.16
CA GLN A 33 -21.33 -4.14 16.81
C GLN A 33 -21.84 -3.26 17.98
N SER A 34 -21.74 -3.75 19.22
CA SER A 34 -22.15 -3.02 20.42
C SER A 34 -21.14 -1.96 20.87
N LEU A 35 -19.94 -1.89 20.28
CA LEU A 35 -18.95 -0.87 20.61
C LEU A 35 -19.39 0.48 20.02
N LYS A 36 -19.85 1.40 20.87
CA LYS A 36 -20.38 2.72 20.47
C LYS A 36 -19.44 3.90 20.77
N THR A 37 -18.17 3.62 21.09
CA THR A 37 -17.18 4.67 21.35
C THR A 37 -16.73 5.35 20.05
N GLY A 38 -16.21 6.58 20.18
CA GLY A 38 -15.84 7.41 19.03
C GLY A 38 -17.00 8.20 18.46
N THR A 39 -16.73 9.03 17.45
CA THR A 39 -17.74 9.87 16.80
C THR A 39 -17.53 9.92 15.29
N PRO A 40 -18.58 9.87 14.47
CA PRO A 40 -18.45 10.11 13.03
C PRO A 40 -17.84 11.48 12.74
N ALA A 41 -17.13 11.60 11.62
CA ALA A 41 -16.63 12.89 11.15
C ALA A 41 -17.80 13.86 10.85
N ASN A 42 -17.68 15.11 11.30
CA ASN A 42 -18.76 16.10 11.21
C ASN A 42 -18.30 17.49 10.74
N TYR A 43 -17.06 17.59 10.23
CA TYR A 43 -16.52 18.88 9.76
C TYR A 43 -17.17 19.36 8.45
N ILE A 44 -17.83 18.46 7.71
CA ILE A 44 -18.77 18.79 6.64
C ILE A 44 -20.13 18.14 6.89
N PRO A 45 -21.24 18.76 6.41
CA PRO A 45 -22.60 18.24 6.64
C PRO A 45 -22.83 16.83 6.09
N GLU A 46 -22.16 16.45 5.00
CA GLU A 46 -22.36 15.17 4.33
C GLU A 46 -21.86 13.98 5.15
N LEU A 47 -20.72 14.14 5.83
CA LEU A 47 -20.19 13.09 6.72
C LEU A 47 -21.01 12.96 8.00
N ALA A 48 -21.60 14.07 8.48
CA ALA A 48 -22.45 14.06 9.67
C ALA A 48 -23.77 13.29 9.48
N LYS A 49 -24.14 12.94 8.23
CA LYS A 49 -25.35 12.16 7.91
C LYS A 49 -25.15 10.65 8.05
N MET A 50 -23.93 10.17 8.23
CA MET A 50 -23.64 8.74 8.32
C MET A 50 -24.25 8.15 9.60
N ASP A 51 -24.88 6.98 9.48
CA ASP A 51 -25.39 6.24 10.63
C ASP A 51 -24.21 5.66 11.44
N PRO A 52 -24.04 6.04 12.72
CA PRO A 52 -22.96 5.51 13.56
C PRO A 52 -23.06 3.99 13.81
N ASP A 53 -24.22 3.38 13.54
CA ASP A 53 -24.44 1.95 13.72
C ASP A 53 -24.02 1.11 12.52
N TRP A 54 -23.75 1.73 11.36
CA TRP A 54 -23.21 1.00 10.21
C TRP A 54 -21.90 0.30 10.56
N PHE A 55 -21.85 -0.99 10.24
CA PHE A 55 -20.70 -1.83 10.48
C PHE A 55 -20.64 -3.00 9.51
N SER A 56 -19.54 -3.10 8.78
CA SER A 56 -19.26 -4.25 7.93
C SER A 56 -17.79 -4.62 7.91
N ILE A 57 -17.53 -5.90 7.69
CA ILE A 57 -16.20 -6.47 7.53
C ILE A 57 -16.22 -7.31 6.25
N CYS A 58 -15.23 -7.10 5.39
CA CYS A 58 -15.13 -7.73 4.08
C CYS A 58 -13.71 -8.28 3.88
N ILE A 59 -13.60 -9.49 3.35
CA ILE A 59 -12.33 -10.13 2.98
C ILE A 59 -12.45 -10.63 1.55
N VAL A 60 -11.44 -10.30 0.73
CA VAL A 60 -11.28 -10.85 -0.62
C VAL A 60 -9.89 -11.47 -0.75
N THR A 61 -9.83 -12.75 -1.06
CA THR A 61 -8.55 -13.46 -1.21
C THR A 61 -7.95 -13.24 -2.60
N VAL A 62 -6.64 -13.47 -2.75
CA VAL A 62 -5.97 -13.37 -4.05
C VAL A 62 -6.44 -14.45 -5.05
N THR A 63 -7.11 -15.50 -4.57
CA THR A 63 -7.76 -16.54 -5.37
C THR A 63 -9.21 -16.18 -5.75
N GLY A 64 -9.74 -15.05 -5.26
CA GLY A 64 -11.06 -14.53 -5.62
C GLY A 64 -12.21 -14.98 -4.71
N GLU A 65 -11.92 -15.63 -3.58
CA GLU A 65 -12.92 -15.94 -2.56
C GLU A 65 -13.33 -14.64 -1.86
N GLN A 66 -14.62 -14.49 -1.61
CA GLN A 66 -15.25 -13.28 -1.08
C GLN A 66 -16.08 -13.66 0.14
N VAL A 67 -15.85 -12.95 1.25
CA VAL A 67 -16.53 -13.19 2.53
C VAL A 67 -16.86 -11.84 3.15
N ASP A 68 -18.15 -11.61 3.42
CA ASP A 68 -18.65 -10.34 3.91
C ASP A 68 -19.62 -10.55 5.07
N VAL A 69 -19.73 -9.55 5.95
CA VAL A 69 -20.74 -9.49 7.02
C VAL A 69 -21.19 -8.05 7.26
N GLY A 70 -22.46 -7.87 7.66
CA GLY A 70 -23.03 -6.58 8.02
C GLY A 70 -23.42 -5.71 6.82
N ASP A 71 -23.27 -4.39 6.96
CA ASP A 71 -23.63 -3.38 5.96
C ASP A 71 -22.61 -3.29 4.80
N ALA A 72 -22.21 -4.43 4.22
CA ALA A 72 -21.10 -4.53 3.27
C ALA A 72 -21.31 -3.72 1.99
N GLN A 73 -22.58 -3.56 1.58
CA GLN A 73 -23.01 -2.86 0.37
C GLN A 73 -23.38 -1.39 0.61
N GLN A 74 -23.30 -0.91 1.86
CA GLN A 74 -23.59 0.48 2.17
C GLN A 74 -22.53 1.38 1.52
N LEU A 75 -22.99 2.32 0.70
CA LEU A 75 -22.13 3.26 -0.01
C LEU A 75 -21.67 4.39 0.92
N PHE A 76 -20.40 4.77 0.81
CA PHE A 76 -19.77 5.91 1.48
C PHE A 76 -18.63 6.47 0.63
N THR A 77 -18.15 7.67 0.98
CA THR A 77 -17.03 8.28 0.26
C THR A 77 -15.68 7.67 0.68
N ILE A 78 -14.82 7.33 -0.28
CA ILE A 78 -13.52 6.67 -0.04
C ILE A 78 -12.55 7.50 0.80
N GLN A 79 -12.66 8.84 0.72
CA GLN A 79 -11.84 9.78 1.47
C GLN A 79 -10.33 9.50 1.32
N SER A 80 -9.55 9.62 2.39
CA SER A 80 -8.08 9.45 2.38
C SER A 80 -7.59 8.07 1.95
N ILE A 81 -8.47 7.07 1.80
CA ILE A 81 -8.10 5.77 1.24
C ILE A 81 -7.71 5.93 -0.25
N SER A 82 -8.32 6.89 -0.97
CA SER A 82 -8.00 7.23 -2.38
C SER A 82 -6.52 7.52 -2.63
N LYS A 83 -5.83 8.09 -1.65
CA LYS A 83 -4.41 8.50 -1.73
C LYS A 83 -3.49 7.36 -2.12
N VAL A 84 -3.79 6.14 -1.65
CA VAL A 84 -3.03 4.93 -1.96
C VAL A 84 -2.99 4.68 -3.47
N PHE A 85 -4.16 4.75 -4.09
CA PHE A 85 -4.35 4.39 -5.49
C PHE A 85 -3.85 5.50 -6.42
N VAL A 86 -4.07 6.76 -6.05
CA VAL A 86 -3.55 7.91 -6.80
C VAL A 86 -2.02 8.03 -6.71
N TYR A 87 -1.40 7.59 -5.61
CA TYR A 87 0.05 7.40 -5.54
C TYR A 87 0.55 6.35 -6.53
N GLY A 88 -0.13 5.20 -6.61
CA GLY A 88 0.15 4.21 -7.64
C GLY A 88 0.04 4.78 -9.06
N LEU A 89 -1.01 5.54 -9.35
CA LEU A 89 -1.21 6.16 -10.67
C LEU A 89 -0.11 7.18 -11.02
N ALA A 90 0.30 8.02 -10.06
CA ALA A 90 1.40 8.96 -10.28
C ALA A 90 2.74 8.25 -10.58
N LEU A 91 3.00 7.11 -9.93
CA LEU A 91 4.15 6.25 -10.23
C LEU A 91 4.06 5.64 -11.63
N GLU A 92 2.88 5.19 -12.07
CA GLU A 92 2.68 4.70 -13.45
C GLU A 92 2.91 5.80 -14.48
N ASP A 93 2.47 7.02 -14.19
CA ASP A 93 2.60 8.15 -15.08
C ASP A 93 4.04 8.63 -15.22
N HIS A 94 4.79 8.72 -14.13
CA HIS A 94 6.07 9.45 -14.12
C HIS A 94 7.27 8.64 -13.64
N GLY A 95 7.06 7.46 -13.10
CA GLY A 95 8.11 6.66 -12.47
C GLY A 95 8.59 7.21 -11.13
N ARG A 96 9.42 6.41 -10.43
CA ARG A 96 9.87 6.69 -9.05
C ARG A 96 10.63 8.00 -8.93
N GLU A 97 11.60 8.24 -9.81
CA GLU A 97 12.50 9.40 -9.71
C GLU A 97 11.70 10.71 -9.72
N ARG A 98 10.80 10.86 -10.70
CA ARG A 98 9.99 12.08 -10.82
C ARG A 98 9.02 12.23 -9.65
N VAL A 99 8.35 11.18 -9.22
CA VAL A 99 7.43 11.25 -8.07
C VAL A 99 8.20 11.61 -6.79
N LEU A 100 9.34 10.97 -6.53
CA LEU A 100 10.18 11.22 -5.35
C LEU A 100 10.83 12.62 -5.35
N SER A 101 10.96 13.25 -6.52
CA SER A 101 11.38 14.66 -6.60
C SER A 101 10.32 15.64 -6.06
N LYS A 102 9.06 15.20 -5.96
CA LYS A 102 7.90 16.03 -5.58
C LYS A 102 7.29 15.66 -4.23
N VAL A 103 7.41 14.40 -3.81
CA VAL A 103 6.88 13.89 -2.53
C VAL A 103 7.84 12.85 -1.94
N GLY A 104 8.06 12.88 -0.62
CA GLY A 104 8.89 11.90 0.07
C GLY A 104 8.18 10.56 0.32
N VAL A 105 8.76 9.75 1.20
CA VAL A 105 8.20 8.47 1.68
C VAL A 105 8.31 8.30 3.20
N GLU A 106 8.80 9.32 3.90
CA GLU A 106 9.08 9.26 5.33
C GLU A 106 7.82 9.58 6.14
N PRO A 107 7.65 8.98 7.33
CA PRO A 107 6.60 9.40 8.25
C PRO A 107 6.85 10.83 8.74
N THR A 108 5.77 11.57 9.02
CA THR A 108 5.85 12.95 9.52
C THR A 108 6.12 13.05 11.01
N GLY A 109 5.61 12.10 11.81
CA GLY A 109 5.46 12.27 13.27
C GLY A 109 4.34 13.24 13.69
N ASP A 110 3.95 14.17 12.80
CA ASP A 110 2.86 15.11 12.98
C ASP A 110 1.51 14.62 12.44
N ALA A 111 0.42 15.25 12.93
CA ALA A 111 -0.95 15.03 12.45
C ALA A 111 -1.06 15.16 10.92
N PHE A 112 -1.90 14.33 10.30
CA PHE A 112 -2.00 14.22 8.83
C PHE A 112 -2.41 15.50 8.09
N ASN A 113 -3.03 16.43 8.83
CA ASN A 113 -3.46 17.71 8.31
C ASN A 113 -2.41 18.81 8.54
N ALA A 114 -1.33 18.57 9.32
CA ALA A 114 -0.31 19.54 9.64
C ALA A 114 0.26 20.21 8.38
N ILE A 115 0.39 21.53 8.38
CA ILE A 115 0.98 22.29 7.28
C ILE A 115 2.50 22.25 7.47
N VAL A 116 3.08 21.06 7.34
CA VAL A 116 4.50 20.81 7.55
C VAL A 116 5.06 20.14 6.31
N LEU A 117 6.17 20.68 5.83
CA LEU A 117 6.97 20.13 4.75
C LEU A 117 8.32 19.73 5.33
N ASP A 118 9.01 18.79 4.70
CA ASP A 118 10.34 18.39 5.10
C ASP A 118 11.27 19.62 5.13
N GLU A 119 11.93 19.88 6.26
CA GLU A 119 12.65 21.13 6.46
C GLU A 119 13.83 21.28 5.49
N ARG A 120 14.42 20.16 5.06
CA ARG A 120 15.59 20.15 4.19
C ARG A 120 15.23 20.22 2.72
N SER A 121 14.35 19.33 2.27
CA SER A 121 13.97 19.16 0.87
C SER A 121 12.75 19.98 0.46
N LYS A 122 11.99 20.51 1.42
CA LYS A 122 10.73 21.27 1.22
C LYS A 122 9.63 20.49 0.50
N ARG A 123 9.81 19.17 0.36
CA ARG A 123 8.81 18.24 -0.16
C ARG A 123 7.81 17.89 0.95
N PRO A 124 6.55 17.56 0.63
CA PRO A 124 5.70 16.85 1.56
C PRO A 124 6.33 15.50 1.93
N TYR A 125 6.18 15.09 3.19
CA TYR A 125 6.88 13.93 3.74
C TYR A 125 6.54 12.61 3.06
N ASN A 126 5.26 12.38 2.74
CA ASN A 126 4.79 11.16 2.10
C ASN A 126 3.42 11.38 1.40
N PRO A 127 3.01 10.51 0.46
CA PRO A 127 1.73 10.62 -0.24
C PRO A 127 0.49 10.33 0.61
N MET A 128 0.62 9.84 1.85
CA MET A 128 -0.54 9.47 2.70
C MET A 128 -1.06 10.65 3.54
N VAL A 129 -0.24 11.69 3.74
CA VAL A 129 -0.67 12.97 4.32
C VAL A 129 -1.28 13.89 3.27
N ASN A 130 -2.07 14.88 3.68
CA ASN A 130 -2.84 15.72 2.73
C ASN A 130 -1.94 16.47 1.74
N ALA A 131 -0.85 17.08 2.21
CA ALA A 131 0.08 17.81 1.35
C ALA A 131 0.67 16.90 0.25
N GLY A 132 1.17 15.72 0.63
CA GLY A 132 1.74 14.77 -0.34
C GLY A 132 0.69 14.19 -1.27
N ALA A 133 -0.52 13.96 -0.80
CA ALA A 133 -1.63 13.52 -1.65
C ALA A 133 -2.00 14.58 -2.69
N ILE A 134 -2.13 15.85 -2.32
CA ILE A 134 -2.39 16.94 -3.28
C ILE A 134 -1.24 17.05 -4.29
N ALA A 135 0.02 16.98 -3.83
CA ALA A 135 1.18 16.97 -4.73
C ALA A 135 1.15 15.78 -5.69
N THR A 136 0.80 14.60 -5.21
CA THR A 136 0.67 13.38 -6.03
C THR A 136 -0.47 13.50 -7.04
N THR A 137 -1.65 13.98 -6.63
CA THR A 137 -2.78 14.26 -7.51
C THR A 137 -2.42 15.28 -8.58
N SER A 138 -1.59 16.27 -8.24
CA SER A 138 -1.11 17.26 -9.21
C SER A 138 -0.28 16.66 -10.35
N LEU A 139 0.28 15.46 -10.16
CA LEU A 139 1.07 14.75 -11.16
C LEU A 139 0.23 13.94 -12.16
N ILE A 140 -1.06 13.70 -11.90
CA ILE A 140 -1.87 12.85 -12.80
C ILE A 140 -1.93 13.45 -14.21
N LYS A 141 -1.53 12.65 -15.21
CA LYS A 141 -1.44 13.09 -16.62
C LYS A 141 -2.82 13.42 -17.21
N GLY A 142 -2.83 14.42 -18.06
CA GLY A 142 -3.97 14.83 -18.89
C GLY A 142 -3.83 16.29 -19.30
N LYS A 143 -4.39 16.68 -20.45
CA LYS A 143 -4.26 18.04 -21.00
C LYS A 143 -5.09 19.08 -20.25
N GLY A 144 -6.07 18.64 -19.46
CA GLY A 144 -6.92 19.50 -18.65
C GLY A 144 -7.75 18.71 -17.64
N PRO A 145 -8.65 19.38 -16.89
CA PRO A 145 -9.38 18.78 -15.77
C PRO A 145 -10.15 17.51 -16.15
N THR A 146 -10.88 17.51 -17.27
CA THR A 146 -11.70 16.38 -17.71
C THR A 146 -10.87 15.13 -18.01
N GLU A 147 -9.76 15.25 -18.73
CA GLU A 147 -8.92 14.10 -19.09
C GLU A 147 -8.25 13.50 -17.85
N ARG A 148 -7.81 14.34 -16.91
CA ARG A 148 -7.23 13.90 -15.64
C ARG A 148 -8.25 13.20 -14.76
N LEU A 149 -9.48 13.72 -14.70
CA LEU A 149 -10.59 13.11 -13.99
C LEU A 149 -10.92 11.73 -14.58
N ASN A 150 -11.10 11.64 -15.90
CA ASN A 150 -11.40 10.36 -16.56
C ASN A 150 -10.29 9.34 -16.31
N ARG A 151 -9.02 9.74 -16.45
CA ARG A 151 -7.86 8.87 -16.14
C ARG A 151 -7.89 8.35 -14.71
N MET A 152 -8.29 9.19 -13.76
CA MET A 152 -8.41 8.81 -12.35
C MET A 152 -9.59 7.85 -12.11
N MET A 153 -10.74 8.11 -12.72
CA MET A 153 -11.92 7.23 -12.64
C MET A 153 -11.63 5.86 -13.26
N GLU A 154 -11.09 5.82 -14.48
CA GLU A 154 -10.64 4.59 -15.16
C GLU A 154 -9.64 3.80 -14.31
N MET A 155 -8.76 4.48 -13.57
CA MET A 155 -7.85 3.83 -12.63
C MET A 155 -8.63 3.16 -11.50
N PHE A 156 -9.56 3.86 -10.84
CA PHE A 156 -10.36 3.28 -9.75
C PHE A 156 -11.21 2.09 -10.22
N GLU A 157 -11.81 2.17 -11.40
CA GLU A 157 -12.60 1.08 -11.98
C GLU A 157 -11.78 -0.21 -12.16
N ARG A 158 -10.49 -0.12 -12.50
CA ARG A 158 -9.61 -1.31 -12.57
C ARG A 158 -9.44 -1.98 -11.20
N TYR A 159 -9.42 -1.22 -10.11
CA TYR A 159 -9.31 -1.75 -8.75
C TYR A 159 -10.65 -2.27 -8.21
N ILE A 160 -11.74 -1.56 -8.48
CA ILE A 160 -13.08 -1.89 -7.97
C ILE A 160 -13.66 -3.06 -8.77
N GLY A 161 -13.50 -3.05 -10.09
CA GLY A 161 -14.04 -4.05 -11.01
C GLY A 161 -15.39 -3.68 -11.63
N HIS A 162 -15.93 -2.50 -11.30
CA HIS A 162 -17.13 -1.92 -11.90
C HIS A 162 -17.05 -0.38 -11.88
N GLU A 163 -17.99 0.27 -12.57
CA GLU A 163 -18.13 1.72 -12.60
C GLU A 163 -18.43 2.28 -11.20
N SER A 164 -17.87 3.44 -10.89
CA SER A 164 -18.13 4.22 -9.67
C SER A 164 -18.37 5.69 -10.05
N PHE A 165 -18.85 6.48 -9.10
CA PHE A 165 -19.18 7.88 -9.31
C PHE A 165 -18.71 8.76 -8.14
N ILE A 166 -18.61 10.05 -8.41
CA ILE A 166 -18.26 11.05 -7.41
C ILE A 166 -19.54 11.57 -6.76
N ASP A 167 -19.58 11.58 -5.43
CA ASP A 167 -20.61 12.24 -4.67
C ASP A 167 -20.45 13.77 -4.74
N MET A 168 -21.22 14.38 -5.63
CA MET A 168 -21.18 15.83 -5.87
C MET A 168 -21.45 16.67 -4.62
N PRO A 169 -22.41 16.32 -3.73
CA PRO A 169 -22.59 17.02 -2.46
C PRO A 169 -21.32 17.05 -1.60
N THR A 170 -20.68 15.89 -1.36
CA THR A 170 -19.45 15.81 -0.57
C THR A 170 -18.33 16.60 -1.24
N PHE A 171 -18.17 16.46 -2.55
CA PHE A 171 -17.16 17.20 -3.32
C PHE A 171 -17.33 18.70 -3.14
N MET A 172 -18.55 19.22 -3.28
CA MET A 172 -18.82 20.66 -3.15
C MET A 172 -18.58 21.17 -1.73
N SER A 173 -18.92 20.39 -0.71
CA SER A 173 -18.65 20.75 0.69
C SER A 173 -17.17 20.74 1.04
N GLU A 174 -16.43 19.71 0.63
CA GLU A 174 -14.97 19.63 0.77
C GLU A 174 -14.29 20.79 0.04
N ARG A 175 -14.71 21.06 -1.19
CA ARG A 175 -14.19 22.17 -2.00
C ARG A 175 -14.45 23.51 -1.32
N THR A 176 -15.64 23.75 -0.77
CA THR A 176 -15.97 25.05 -0.14
C THR A 176 -15.22 25.26 1.17
N THR A 177 -15.03 24.21 1.96
CA THR A 177 -14.43 24.30 3.31
C THR A 177 -12.93 24.02 3.35
N GLY A 178 -12.34 23.52 2.26
CA GLY A 178 -10.94 23.10 2.15
C GLY A 178 -9.88 24.20 2.19
N HIS A 179 -10.04 25.25 3.01
CA HIS A 179 -9.08 26.35 3.15
C HIS A 179 -7.68 25.88 3.55
N ARG A 180 -7.58 24.87 4.43
CA ARG A 180 -6.30 24.29 4.84
C ARG A 180 -5.56 23.62 3.67
N ASN A 181 -6.29 22.90 2.82
CA ASN A 181 -5.73 22.29 1.62
C ASN A 181 -5.26 23.36 0.62
N ARG A 182 -5.98 24.47 0.48
CA ARG A 182 -5.52 25.63 -0.31
C ARG A 182 -4.23 26.24 0.24
N ALA A 183 -4.14 26.44 1.55
CA ALA A 183 -2.92 26.96 2.18
C ALA A 183 -1.71 26.03 1.90
N MET A 184 -1.89 24.72 2.05
CA MET A 184 -0.86 23.73 1.70
C MET A 184 -0.48 23.78 0.21
N ALA A 185 -1.46 23.90 -0.69
CA ALA A 185 -1.21 23.99 -2.12
C ALA A 185 -0.37 25.23 -2.48
N HIS A 186 -0.70 26.41 -1.95
CA HIS A 186 0.09 27.62 -2.17
C HIS A 186 1.50 27.51 -1.60
N LEU A 187 1.66 26.88 -0.42
CA LEU A 187 2.99 26.65 0.15
C LEU A 187 3.83 25.71 -0.72
N MET A 188 3.22 24.62 -1.20
CA MET A 188 3.85 23.67 -2.10
C MET A 188 4.21 24.28 -3.46
N TYR A 189 3.37 25.17 -3.98
CA TYR A 189 3.66 25.94 -5.20
C TYR A 189 4.91 26.80 -5.04
N ASN A 190 5.04 27.51 -3.92
CA ASN A 190 6.23 28.32 -3.62
C ASN A 190 7.52 27.48 -3.63
N PHE A 191 7.46 26.22 -3.22
CA PHE A 191 8.61 25.31 -3.23
C PHE A 191 8.73 24.47 -4.52
N GLY A 192 7.88 24.69 -5.52
CA GLY A 192 7.92 23.97 -6.79
C GLY A 192 7.47 22.50 -6.70
N MET A 193 6.69 22.14 -5.68
CA MET A 193 6.15 20.79 -5.50
C MET A 193 4.85 20.56 -6.28
N ILE A 194 4.13 21.65 -6.58
CA ILE A 194 2.96 21.67 -7.45
C ILE A 194 3.17 22.78 -8.48
N ASP A 195 2.65 22.58 -9.69
CA ASP A 195 2.74 23.56 -10.78
C ASP A 195 1.61 24.63 -10.68
N GLU A 196 1.56 25.59 -11.60
CA GLU A 196 0.68 26.79 -11.53
C GLU A 196 -0.84 26.50 -11.45
N LYS A 197 -1.27 25.30 -11.84
CA LYS A 197 -2.69 24.88 -11.90
C LYS A 197 -3.20 24.35 -10.57
N LEU A 198 -3.09 25.17 -9.51
CA LEU A 198 -3.41 24.77 -8.14
C LEU A 198 -4.88 24.38 -7.96
N ASP A 199 -5.80 25.19 -8.49
CA ASP A 199 -7.23 24.93 -8.37
C ASP A 199 -7.63 23.65 -9.09
N GLU A 200 -7.03 23.34 -10.25
CA GLU A 200 -7.28 22.07 -10.95
C GLU A 200 -6.79 20.86 -10.12
N ALA A 201 -5.61 20.97 -9.49
CA ALA A 201 -5.07 19.90 -8.66
C ALA A 201 -5.91 19.69 -7.38
N LEU A 202 -6.38 20.78 -6.77
CA LEU A 202 -7.26 20.74 -5.60
C LEU A 202 -8.64 20.18 -5.94
N ASP A 203 -9.27 20.65 -7.02
CA ASP A 203 -10.56 20.13 -7.45
C ASP A 203 -10.47 18.61 -7.73
N LEU A 204 -9.41 18.15 -8.41
CA LEU A 204 -9.17 16.72 -8.63
C LEU A 204 -8.92 15.96 -7.31
N TYR A 205 -8.21 16.58 -6.35
CA TYR A 205 -7.98 16.01 -5.02
C TYR A 205 -9.29 15.86 -4.22
N PHE A 206 -10.19 16.85 -4.30
CA PHE A 206 -11.50 16.74 -3.65
C PHE A 206 -12.38 15.70 -4.35
N GLN A 207 -12.34 15.64 -5.69
CA GLN A 207 -13.03 14.63 -6.48
C GLN A 207 -12.62 13.20 -6.11
N GLN A 208 -11.32 12.88 -5.96
CA GLN A 208 -10.90 11.55 -5.52
C GLN A 208 -11.41 11.18 -4.12
N CYS A 209 -11.48 12.16 -3.20
CA CYS A 209 -11.92 11.91 -1.83
C CYS A 209 -13.42 11.61 -1.77
N SER A 210 -14.17 12.13 -2.75
CA SER A 210 -15.62 11.99 -2.87
C SER A 210 -16.07 10.84 -3.77
N LEU A 211 -15.17 9.98 -4.23
CA LEU A 211 -15.54 8.74 -4.94
C LEU A 211 -16.36 7.82 -4.02
N MET A 212 -17.47 7.29 -4.53
CA MET A 212 -18.34 6.37 -3.79
C MET A 212 -17.87 4.93 -3.91
N VAL A 213 -17.77 4.26 -2.77
CA VAL A 213 -17.42 2.85 -2.64
C VAL A 213 -18.26 2.21 -1.54
N ASN A 214 -18.35 0.89 -1.54
CA ASN A 214 -18.82 0.12 -0.39
C ASN A 214 -17.64 -0.63 0.28
N CYS A 215 -17.91 -1.37 1.37
CA CYS A 215 -16.86 -2.08 2.09
C CYS A 215 -16.28 -3.25 1.28
N HIS A 216 -17.12 -3.92 0.49
CA HIS A 216 -16.68 -4.98 -0.40
C HIS A 216 -15.72 -4.46 -1.48
N ASP A 217 -16.04 -3.33 -2.13
CA ASP A 217 -15.17 -2.67 -3.11
C ASP A 217 -13.79 -2.44 -2.51
N LEU A 218 -13.73 -1.87 -1.31
CA LEU A 218 -12.47 -1.65 -0.60
C LEU A 218 -11.67 -2.93 -0.36
N ALA A 219 -12.33 -4.05 -0.05
CA ALA A 219 -11.67 -5.35 0.11
C ALA A 219 -11.09 -5.86 -1.22
N VAL A 220 -11.81 -5.70 -2.34
CA VAL A 220 -11.32 -6.02 -3.69
C VAL A 220 -10.13 -5.15 -4.07
N MET A 221 -10.19 -3.85 -3.78
CA MET A 221 -9.09 -2.91 -4.04
C MET A 221 -7.84 -3.28 -3.22
N ALA A 222 -8.01 -3.65 -1.95
CA ALA A 222 -6.91 -4.13 -1.10
C ALA A 222 -6.36 -5.49 -1.60
N ALA A 223 -7.22 -6.41 -2.02
CA ALA A 223 -6.83 -7.71 -2.55
C ALA A 223 -6.09 -7.58 -3.88
N THR A 224 -6.43 -6.56 -4.68
CA THR A 224 -5.68 -6.20 -5.90
C THR A 224 -4.23 -5.85 -5.58
N LEU A 225 -3.99 -5.07 -4.52
CA LEU A 225 -2.63 -4.78 -4.04
C LEU A 225 -1.95 -6.02 -3.45
N ALA A 226 -2.67 -6.87 -2.72
CA ALA A 226 -2.16 -8.16 -2.22
C ALA A 226 -1.74 -9.09 -3.37
N ASN A 227 -2.44 -9.02 -4.50
CA ASN A 227 -2.25 -9.82 -5.70
C ASN A 227 -1.37 -9.14 -6.76
N ARG A 228 -0.32 -8.43 -6.31
CA ARG A 228 0.70 -7.81 -7.18
C ARG A 228 0.09 -6.87 -8.23
N GLY A 229 -0.97 -6.15 -7.86
CA GLY A 229 -1.63 -5.14 -8.67
C GLY A 229 -2.67 -5.67 -9.65
N LYS A 230 -3.00 -6.98 -9.60
CA LYS A 230 -4.01 -7.61 -10.46
C LYS A 230 -5.30 -7.86 -9.68
N ASN A 231 -6.41 -7.31 -10.16
CA ASN A 231 -7.71 -7.51 -9.53
C ASN A 231 -8.06 -9.01 -9.54
N PRO A 232 -8.27 -9.65 -8.37
CA PRO A 232 -8.48 -11.09 -8.30
C PRO A 232 -9.82 -11.54 -8.88
N LEU A 233 -10.81 -10.64 -8.97
CA LEU A 233 -12.14 -10.96 -9.49
C LEU A 233 -12.23 -10.77 -11.01
N THR A 234 -11.66 -9.68 -11.53
CA THR A 234 -11.75 -9.35 -12.96
C THR A 234 -10.53 -9.80 -13.76
N GLY A 235 -9.41 -10.07 -13.10
CA GLY A 235 -8.12 -10.38 -13.72
C GLY A 235 -7.42 -9.18 -14.37
N VAL A 236 -7.95 -7.96 -14.24
CA VAL A 236 -7.37 -6.73 -14.81
C VAL A 236 -6.14 -6.30 -14.02
N GLN A 237 -5.08 -5.86 -14.71
CA GLN A 237 -3.91 -5.25 -14.07
C GLN A 237 -4.21 -3.77 -13.73
N ALA A 238 -4.48 -3.48 -12.46
CA ALA A 238 -4.83 -2.15 -11.97
C ALA A 238 -3.61 -1.27 -11.68
N VAL A 239 -2.45 -1.86 -11.39
CA VAL A 239 -1.16 -1.15 -11.30
C VAL A 239 -0.02 -2.09 -11.64
N SER A 240 1.03 -1.57 -12.27
CA SER A 240 2.25 -2.34 -12.51
C SER A 240 2.77 -3.03 -11.25
N PRO A 241 3.09 -4.35 -11.29
CA PRO A 241 3.60 -5.10 -10.14
C PRO A 241 4.85 -4.48 -9.51
N GLY A 242 5.65 -3.75 -10.32
CA GLY A 242 6.84 -3.05 -9.84
C GLY A 242 6.53 -2.00 -8.79
N TYR A 243 5.40 -1.30 -8.86
CA TYR A 243 5.06 -0.20 -7.95
C TYR A 243 4.30 -0.65 -6.70
N VAL A 244 3.75 -1.87 -6.69
CA VAL A 244 3.01 -2.41 -5.54
C VAL A 244 3.86 -2.39 -4.28
N ARG A 245 5.14 -2.76 -4.36
CA ARG A 245 6.05 -2.71 -3.22
C ARG A 245 6.18 -1.30 -2.66
N ASP A 246 6.27 -0.28 -3.52
CA ASP A 246 6.42 1.12 -3.09
C ASP A 246 5.14 1.59 -2.38
N ILE A 247 3.97 1.26 -2.94
CA ILE A 247 2.66 1.55 -2.35
C ILE A 247 2.54 0.91 -0.97
N LEU A 248 2.81 -0.40 -0.86
CA LEU A 248 2.69 -1.13 0.41
C LEU A 248 3.69 -0.63 1.46
N SER A 249 4.91 -0.27 1.06
CA SER A 249 5.92 0.27 1.98
C SER A 249 5.46 1.57 2.62
N VAL A 250 4.90 2.49 1.81
CA VAL A 250 4.40 3.77 2.32
C VAL A 250 3.09 3.60 3.10
N MET A 251 2.21 2.68 2.71
CA MET A 251 1.03 2.32 3.51
C MET A 251 1.44 1.81 4.89
N TYR A 252 2.45 0.96 4.96
CA TYR A 252 2.95 0.38 6.21
C TYR A 252 3.45 1.45 7.19
N THR A 253 4.22 2.43 6.71
CA THR A 253 4.84 3.45 7.59
C THR A 253 3.97 4.70 7.79
N CYS A 254 3.06 5.02 6.87
CA CYS A 254 2.37 6.31 6.85
C CYS A 254 0.83 6.20 6.77
N GLY A 255 0.25 5.00 6.67
CA GLY A 255 -1.15 4.84 6.30
C GLY A 255 -2.18 5.10 7.40
N MET A 256 -1.78 4.99 8.66
CA MET A 256 -2.67 5.05 9.83
C MET A 256 -2.53 6.34 10.64
N TYR A 257 -2.18 7.45 9.98
CA TYR A 257 -2.00 8.77 10.62
C TYR A 257 -1.00 8.70 11.80
N ASN A 258 -1.30 9.34 12.92
CA ASN A 258 -0.48 9.29 14.13
C ASN A 258 -0.48 7.92 14.82
N PHE A 259 -1.31 6.97 14.35
CA PHE A 259 -1.35 5.60 14.84
C PHE A 259 -0.43 4.66 14.03
N ALA A 260 0.27 5.14 12.99
CA ALA A 260 1.07 4.26 12.13
C ALA A 260 2.16 3.46 12.87
N GLY A 261 2.83 4.05 13.85
CA GLY A 261 3.85 3.36 14.66
C GLY A 261 3.26 2.24 15.54
N GLU A 262 2.19 2.54 16.28
CA GLU A 262 1.48 1.55 17.09
C GLU A 262 0.83 0.46 16.22
N TRP A 263 0.23 0.82 15.09
CA TRP A 263 -0.34 -0.12 14.13
C TRP A 263 0.71 -1.09 13.58
N ALA A 264 1.89 -0.59 13.23
CA ALA A 264 3.00 -1.42 12.75
C ALA A 264 3.49 -2.41 13.83
N TYR A 265 3.33 -2.07 15.12
CA TYR A 265 3.70 -2.90 16.26
C TYR A 265 2.62 -3.90 16.66
N THR A 266 1.33 -3.54 16.60
CA THR A 266 0.22 -4.40 17.06
C THR A 266 -0.36 -5.26 15.93
N VAL A 267 -0.59 -4.68 14.75
CA VAL A 267 -1.22 -5.36 13.60
C VAL A 267 -0.17 -5.81 12.59
N GLY A 268 0.80 -4.95 12.29
CA GLY A 268 1.95 -5.32 11.47
C GLY A 268 1.67 -5.51 9.99
N LEU A 269 0.66 -4.84 9.43
CA LEU A 269 0.25 -4.96 8.03
C LEU A 269 0.12 -3.59 7.34
N PRO A 270 0.37 -3.46 6.03
CA PRO A 270 0.08 -2.24 5.28
C PRO A 270 -1.40 -1.92 5.33
N ALA A 271 -1.76 -0.69 5.72
CA ALA A 271 -3.16 -0.28 5.87
C ALA A 271 -3.37 1.18 5.48
N LYS A 272 -4.64 1.55 5.27
CA LYS A 272 -5.04 2.95 5.13
C LYS A 272 -6.44 3.18 5.68
N SER A 273 -6.56 4.18 6.55
CA SER A 273 -7.82 4.65 7.11
C SER A 273 -8.41 5.86 6.34
N GLY A 274 -9.72 6.02 6.38
CA GLY A 274 -10.46 7.17 5.85
C GLY A 274 -11.41 7.76 6.89
N VAL A 275 -11.59 9.09 6.86
CA VAL A 275 -12.45 9.81 7.83
C VAL A 275 -13.95 9.48 7.68
N SER A 276 -14.34 8.78 6.61
CA SER A 276 -15.68 8.19 6.48
C SER A 276 -15.88 6.96 7.37
N GLY A 277 -14.83 6.44 8.00
CA GLY A 277 -14.87 5.21 8.79
C GLY A 277 -14.44 3.95 8.03
N GLY A 278 -14.04 4.09 6.77
CA GLY A 278 -13.41 3.01 6.01
C GLY A 278 -11.97 2.74 6.46
N LEU A 279 -11.56 1.49 6.39
CA LEU A 279 -10.21 1.04 6.67
C LEU A 279 -9.86 -0.15 5.77
N ILE A 280 -8.76 -0.07 5.03
CA ILE A 280 -8.23 -1.19 4.25
C ILE A 280 -6.95 -1.72 4.87
N VAL A 281 -6.76 -3.05 4.79
CA VAL A 281 -5.54 -3.75 5.17
C VAL A 281 -5.16 -4.72 4.06
N VAL A 282 -3.88 -4.73 3.70
CA VAL A 282 -3.35 -5.64 2.67
C VAL A 282 -2.53 -6.71 3.35
N VAL A 283 -2.88 -7.98 3.14
CA VAL A 283 -2.06 -9.14 3.54
C VAL A 283 -1.35 -9.65 2.28
N PRO A 284 -0.06 -9.30 2.06
CA PRO A 284 0.62 -9.58 0.81
C PRO A 284 0.55 -11.06 0.43
N ASN A 285 0.24 -11.33 -0.84
CA ASN A 285 0.07 -12.67 -1.42
C ASN A 285 -1.07 -13.53 -0.82
N ARG A 286 -1.94 -12.97 0.03
CA ARG A 286 -3.04 -13.74 0.67
C ARG A 286 -4.41 -13.13 0.44
N MET A 287 -4.64 -11.90 0.90
CA MET A 287 -5.98 -11.28 0.87
C MET A 287 -5.94 -9.77 1.10
N GLY A 288 -7.00 -9.10 0.68
CA GLY A 288 -7.38 -7.77 1.12
C GLY A 288 -8.48 -7.86 2.18
N ILE A 289 -8.39 -6.99 3.18
CA ILE A 289 -9.39 -6.86 4.25
C ILE A 289 -9.88 -5.42 4.20
N ALA A 290 -11.19 -5.23 4.34
CA ALA A 290 -11.79 -3.93 4.57
C ALA A 290 -12.75 -3.97 5.76
N VAL A 291 -12.79 -2.86 6.49
CA VAL A 291 -13.79 -2.61 7.53
C VAL A 291 -14.39 -1.25 7.28
N PHE A 292 -15.71 -1.14 7.44
CA PHE A 292 -16.40 0.14 7.42
C PHE A 292 -17.17 0.31 8.72
N SER A 293 -16.83 1.35 9.48
CA SER A 293 -17.65 1.83 10.58
C SER A 293 -17.39 3.32 10.85
N PRO A 294 -18.41 4.20 10.73
CA PRO A 294 -18.23 5.65 10.79
C PRO A 294 -17.57 6.22 12.06
N PRO A 295 -17.85 5.72 13.29
CA PRO A 295 -17.26 6.30 14.50
C PRO A 295 -15.73 6.21 14.53
N LEU A 296 -15.08 7.38 14.66
CA LEU A 296 -13.63 7.50 14.70
C LEU A 296 -13.10 7.71 16.12
N ASP A 297 -11.88 7.24 16.37
CA ASP A 297 -11.08 7.58 17.55
C ASP A 297 -10.51 9.01 17.44
N GLU A 298 -9.83 9.47 18.48
CA GLU A 298 -9.19 10.79 18.54
C GLU A 298 -8.08 10.99 17.47
N ARG A 299 -7.60 9.89 16.87
CA ARG A 299 -6.56 9.87 15.83
C ARG A 299 -7.16 9.82 14.42
N GLY A 300 -8.48 9.78 14.29
CA GLY A 300 -9.20 9.77 13.02
C GLY A 300 -9.32 8.38 12.37
N ASN A 301 -9.17 7.31 13.14
CA ASN A 301 -9.33 5.92 12.67
C ASN A 301 -10.64 5.31 13.15
N SER A 302 -11.26 4.47 12.32
CA SER A 302 -12.47 3.73 12.73
C SER A 302 -12.19 2.88 13.96
N VAL A 303 -12.95 3.11 15.04
CA VAL A 303 -12.75 2.41 16.32
C VAL A 303 -12.95 0.91 16.14
N ARG A 304 -14.09 0.50 15.56
CA ARG A 304 -14.37 -0.92 15.29
C ARG A 304 -13.38 -1.49 14.27
N GLY A 305 -13.01 -0.70 13.25
CA GLY A 305 -12.01 -1.07 12.25
C GLY A 305 -10.68 -1.49 12.85
N VAL A 306 -10.13 -0.69 13.75
CA VAL A 306 -8.86 -1.01 14.41
C VAL A 306 -8.96 -2.29 15.23
N GLN A 307 -10.01 -2.43 16.04
CA GLN A 307 -10.19 -3.61 16.91
C GLN A 307 -10.35 -4.91 16.11
N VAL A 308 -11.15 -4.89 15.04
CA VAL A 308 -11.31 -6.04 14.13
C VAL A 308 -9.98 -6.45 13.52
N CYS A 309 -9.19 -5.49 13.02
CA CYS A 309 -7.93 -5.80 12.37
C CYS A 309 -6.85 -6.30 13.34
N GLU A 310 -6.79 -5.77 14.56
CA GLU A 310 -5.94 -6.30 15.63
C GLU A 310 -6.28 -7.76 15.94
N GLU A 311 -7.57 -8.06 16.10
CA GLU A 311 -8.01 -9.42 16.41
C GLU A 311 -7.79 -10.39 15.22
N LEU A 312 -8.05 -9.97 13.99
CA LEU A 312 -7.77 -10.77 12.79
C LEU A 312 -6.27 -11.07 12.66
N SER A 313 -5.40 -10.08 12.90
CA SER A 313 -3.96 -10.28 12.82
C SER A 313 -3.48 -11.30 13.85
N GLN A 314 -3.95 -11.20 15.09
CA GLN A 314 -3.61 -12.14 16.16
C GLN A 314 -4.15 -13.55 15.91
N ARG A 315 -5.42 -13.68 15.48
CA ARG A 315 -6.07 -14.99 15.26
C ARG A 315 -5.42 -15.78 14.12
N PHE A 316 -5.02 -15.10 13.05
CA PHE A 316 -4.51 -15.74 11.84
C PHE A 316 -2.99 -15.60 11.65
N GLY A 317 -2.27 -15.04 12.63
CA GLY A 317 -0.82 -14.82 12.57
C GLY A 317 -0.42 -14.02 11.32
N LEU A 318 -1.11 -12.90 11.07
CA LEU A 318 -0.95 -12.14 9.83
C LEU A 318 0.20 -11.13 9.87
N HIS A 319 0.78 -10.86 11.04
CA HIS A 319 1.80 -9.84 11.20
C HIS A 319 3.00 -10.13 10.28
N LEU A 320 3.47 -9.12 9.53
CA LEU A 320 4.59 -9.30 8.59
C LEU A 320 5.92 -9.75 9.23
N PHE A 321 6.03 -9.67 10.55
CA PHE A 321 7.22 -10.02 11.32
C PHE A 321 6.97 -11.23 12.24
N ASP A 322 5.78 -11.83 12.19
CA ASP A 322 5.57 -13.12 12.82
C ASP A 322 6.39 -14.15 12.04
N CYS A 323 7.32 -14.80 12.74
CA CYS A 323 8.15 -15.88 12.20
C CYS A 323 7.32 -17.16 12.00
N SER A 324 6.30 -17.12 11.13
CA SER A 324 5.60 -18.31 10.66
C SER A 324 6.37 -18.91 9.48
N SER A 325 7.32 -19.80 9.81
CA SER A 325 7.93 -20.83 8.94
C SER A 325 8.12 -20.51 7.44
N GLN A 326 8.61 -19.33 7.08
CA GLN A 326 9.12 -19.09 5.71
C GLN A 326 10.56 -19.60 5.50
N SER A 327 11.21 -20.09 6.56
CA SER A 327 12.67 -20.34 6.55
C SER A 327 13.12 -21.75 6.18
N GLU A 328 12.23 -22.76 6.10
CA GLU A 328 12.69 -24.14 5.88
C GLU A 328 12.88 -24.49 4.39
N ALA A 329 12.20 -23.79 3.47
CA ALA A 329 12.31 -24.05 2.03
C ALA A 329 13.61 -23.49 1.40
N ALA A 330 14.25 -22.50 2.02
CA ALA A 330 15.41 -21.80 1.42
C ALA A 330 16.78 -22.39 1.81
N VAL A 331 16.86 -23.20 2.87
CA VAL A 331 18.15 -23.71 3.40
C VAL A 331 18.45 -25.15 2.95
N SER A 332 17.49 -25.88 2.38
CA SER A 332 17.69 -27.30 2.00
C SER A 332 18.38 -27.53 0.65
N GLN A 333 18.73 -26.49 -0.11
CA GLN A 333 19.35 -26.65 -1.45
C GLN A 333 20.88 -26.50 -1.50
N HIS A 334 21.60 -26.42 -0.37
CA HIS A 334 23.06 -26.53 -0.36
C HIS A 334 23.53 -27.50 0.72
N SER A 335 23.51 -28.81 0.42
CA SER A 335 24.40 -29.76 1.09
C SER A 335 25.75 -29.77 0.35
N PRO A 336 26.87 -29.46 1.02
CA PRO A 336 28.19 -29.67 0.46
C PRO A 336 28.59 -31.12 0.76
N ASN A 337 28.37 -32.04 -0.16
CA ASN A 337 29.01 -33.36 -0.10
C ASN A 337 29.14 -33.93 -1.52
N ALA A 338 30.28 -33.63 -2.14
CA ALA A 338 30.83 -34.45 -3.21
C ALA A 338 32.29 -34.75 -2.82
N GLU A 339 32.49 -35.84 -2.08
CA GLU A 339 33.81 -36.49 -2.06
C GLU A 339 34.01 -37.26 -3.37
N PRO A 340 35.24 -37.26 -3.93
CA PRO A 340 35.51 -37.81 -5.25
C PRO A 340 35.59 -39.34 -5.22
N GLN A 341 34.86 -40.00 -6.12
CA GLN A 341 35.02 -41.43 -6.37
C GLN A 341 36.39 -41.70 -7.02
N LEU A 342 37.21 -42.47 -6.30
CA LEU A 342 38.42 -43.13 -6.81
C LEU A 342 37.99 -44.29 -7.72
N ASP A 343 38.16 -44.12 -9.03
CA ASP A 343 38.09 -45.22 -9.98
C ASP A 343 39.42 -45.99 -9.99
N GLN A 344 39.37 -47.26 -9.61
CA GLN A 344 40.46 -48.21 -9.81
C GLN A 344 40.09 -49.11 -11.00
N SER A 345 40.87 -49.05 -12.07
CA SER A 345 41.01 -50.15 -13.04
C SER A 345 42.37 -50.11 -13.75
N PRO A 346 42.92 -51.26 -14.18
CA PRO A 346 44.37 -51.44 -14.29
C PRO A 346 44.94 -51.27 -15.71
N ASN A 347 46.11 -50.65 -15.73
CA ASN A 347 47.28 -50.83 -16.60
C ASN A 347 47.14 -51.67 -17.89
N GLN A 348 47.28 -51.04 -19.07
CA GLN A 348 47.95 -51.62 -20.25
C GLN A 348 48.70 -50.55 -21.06
N ASN A 349 49.90 -50.93 -21.49
CA ASN A 349 50.93 -50.19 -22.22
C ASN A 349 50.46 -49.51 -23.53
N SER A 350 51.03 -48.36 -23.86
CA SER A 350 51.84 -48.20 -25.09
C SER A 350 52.42 -46.78 -25.21
N GLU A 351 53.60 -46.74 -25.82
CA GLU A 351 54.53 -45.63 -25.97
C GLU A 351 54.00 -44.50 -26.88
N SER A 352 54.49 -43.27 -26.66
CA SER A 352 55.29 -42.47 -27.65
C SER A 352 55.10 -40.94 -27.55
N GLY A 353 56.24 -40.22 -27.61
CA GLY A 353 56.42 -38.85 -28.13
C GLY A 353 55.75 -37.70 -27.35
N GLY A 354 56.46 -36.80 -26.69
CA GLY A 354 57.39 -35.82 -27.27
C GLY A 354 56.88 -34.40 -26.91
N ARG A 355 57.49 -33.72 -25.94
CA ARG A 355 58.54 -32.68 -26.08
C ARG A 355 58.01 -31.24 -26.26
N VAL A 356 58.41 -30.39 -25.29
CA VAL A 356 58.71 -28.94 -25.36
C VAL A 356 57.52 -28.00 -25.60
N GLY A 357 57.33 -26.88 -24.90
CA GLY A 357 58.11 -26.19 -23.88
C GLY A 357 57.60 -24.74 -23.78
N LYS A 358 57.89 -24.11 -22.63
CA LYS A 358 58.37 -22.72 -22.42
C LYS A 358 57.68 -21.55 -23.13
N ASP A 359 57.67 -20.33 -22.63
CA ASP A 359 58.02 -19.61 -21.40
C ASP A 359 57.64 -18.14 -21.73
N HIS A 360 57.75 -17.28 -20.72
CA HIS A 360 57.83 -15.81 -20.77
C HIS A 360 56.51 -15.03 -20.73
N GLU A 361 56.20 -14.28 -19.67
CA GLU A 361 56.94 -13.27 -18.86
C GLU A 361 56.71 -11.83 -19.35
N THR A 362 56.19 -11.03 -18.40
CA THR A 362 56.58 -9.63 -18.10
C THR A 362 56.19 -8.58 -19.16
N SER A 363 55.94 -7.31 -18.87
CA SER A 363 56.34 -6.44 -17.76
C SER A 363 55.45 -5.18 -17.73
N SER A 364 55.06 -4.76 -16.51
CA SER A 364 55.03 -3.41 -15.93
C SER A 364 55.28 -2.14 -16.79
N LEU A 365 54.57 -1.03 -16.49
CA LEU A 365 55.10 0.16 -15.77
C LEU A 365 54.14 1.40 -15.78
N SER A 366 54.02 2.03 -14.59
CA SER A 366 53.86 3.46 -14.22
C SER A 366 53.16 4.44 -15.18
N GLY A 367 52.25 5.34 -14.78
CA GLY A 367 52.14 6.13 -13.54
C GLY A 367 52.57 7.59 -13.79
N GLN A 368 51.66 8.57 -13.63
CA GLN A 368 51.97 9.93 -13.10
C GLN A 368 50.70 10.81 -12.95
N GLU A 369 50.63 11.46 -11.79
CA GLU A 369 49.64 12.46 -11.38
C GLU A 369 50.13 13.91 -11.59
N SER A 370 49.17 14.84 -11.43
CA SER A 370 49.27 16.22 -10.92
C SER A 370 49.35 17.36 -11.95
N GLN A 371 48.37 18.27 -11.90
CA GLN A 371 48.54 19.61 -11.34
C GLN A 371 47.22 20.38 -11.22
N SER A 372 47.17 21.21 -10.19
CA SER A 372 46.04 21.97 -9.64
C SER A 372 46.17 23.48 -9.88
N SER A 373 45.08 24.22 -9.58
CA SER A 373 44.96 25.63 -9.11
C SER A 373 44.35 26.67 -10.09
N PRO A 374 43.89 27.87 -9.64
CA PRO A 374 42.61 28.08 -8.94
C PRO A 374 41.78 29.29 -9.47
N THR A 375 40.66 29.51 -8.77
CA THR A 375 39.58 30.55 -8.76
C THR A 375 39.99 32.04 -8.91
N PRO A 376 39.05 32.99 -9.14
CA PRO A 376 37.99 33.42 -8.20
C PRO A 376 36.54 33.10 -8.60
#